data_AF-D5QGY4-F1
#
_entry.id   AF-D5QGY4-F1
#
_cell.length_a   1.000
_cell.length_b   1.000
_cell.length_c   1.000
_cell.angle_alpha   90.00
_cell.angle_beta   90.00
_cell.angle_gamma   90.00
#
_symmetry.space_group_name_H-M   'P 1'
#
loop_
_entity.id
_entity.type
_entity.pdbx_description
1 polymer ?
#
loop_
_entity_poly.entity_id
_entity_poly.type
_entity_poly.pdbx_seq_one_letter_code
_entity_poly.pdbx_strand_id
1 'polypeptide(L)'
;MISHFPTRASLSSRAATFARVLSLLALPLLAAGCQNESDSISFAPACPVVEIPGEAADYYQYTGSEHDLSHLVVRAALREVVGSCEDGAHRTVVTNMQIGLHVVRGPASKVNFVNIPYFVAVVYNGEIKSKKQFIAHIEFDNGDLQKATSTRNIPITLPISRRIHSEQYHIEIGFQLTQAQLDFNRAHLVMPSFHKL
;
A
#
# COMPACT_ATOMS: atom_id res chain seq x y z
N MET A 1 7.89 5.92 49.13
CA MET A 1 7.78 6.47 50.51
C MET A 1 6.87 7.69 50.41
N ILE A 2 5.55 7.53 50.34
CA ILE A 2 4.58 7.51 51.46
C ILE A 2 4.81 8.67 52.43
N SER A 3 4.10 9.78 52.19
CA SER A 3 3.78 10.81 53.18
C SER A 3 2.41 10.52 53.80
N HIS A 4 2.33 10.76 55.11
CA HIS A 4 1.27 10.35 56.03
C HIS A 4 0.46 11.57 56.51
N PHE A 5 -0.79 11.28 56.91
CA PHE A 5 -1.67 12.02 57.84
C PHE A 5 -2.40 13.29 57.34
N PRO A 6 -3.57 13.67 57.92
CA PRO A 6 -4.15 13.20 59.19
C PRO A 6 -5.63 12.77 59.20
N THR A 7 -5.90 12.06 60.28
CA THR A 7 -7.18 11.62 60.86
C THR A 7 -7.83 12.73 61.70
N ARG A 8 -9.16 12.88 61.64
CA ARG A 8 -10.14 13.30 62.70
C ARG A 8 -11.45 13.71 62.00
N ALA A 9 -12.66 13.53 62.50
CA ALA A 9 -13.13 13.15 63.82
C ALA A 9 -14.51 12.48 63.71
N SER A 10 -14.82 11.69 64.74
CA SER A 10 -16.12 11.09 65.05
C SER A 10 -17.18 12.13 65.43
N LEU A 11 -18.46 11.89 65.12
CA LEU A 11 -19.58 12.24 66.01
C LEU A 11 -20.81 11.36 65.76
N SER A 12 -20.86 10.29 66.54
CA SER A 12 -21.98 9.79 67.36
C SER A 12 -23.41 10.33 67.11
N SER A 13 -24.29 9.36 66.83
CA SER A 13 -25.58 9.08 67.49
C SER A 13 -26.72 10.10 67.38
N ARG A 14 -27.83 9.65 66.80
CA ARG A 14 -28.99 9.21 67.59
C ARG A 14 -29.98 8.45 66.72
N ALA A 15 -30.19 7.20 67.08
CA ALA A 15 -31.33 6.40 66.66
C ALA A 15 -32.60 6.94 67.31
N ALA A 16 -33.70 7.03 66.56
CA ALA A 16 -35.02 6.64 67.03
C ALA A 16 -35.98 6.57 65.83
N THR A 17 -36.34 5.33 65.56
CA THR A 17 -37.49 4.81 64.83
C THR A 17 -38.82 5.54 65.04
N PHE A 18 -39.74 5.23 64.12
CA PHE A 18 -41.20 5.45 64.05
C PHE A 18 -41.58 6.51 63.02
N ALA A 19 -42.55 6.34 62.13
CA ALA A 19 -43.31 5.20 61.62
C ALA A 19 -44.20 5.83 60.53
N ARG A 20 -44.40 5.11 59.43
CA ARG A 20 -45.56 5.18 58.51
C ARG A 20 -46.01 6.57 58.02
N VAL A 21 -46.03 6.75 56.70
CA VAL A 21 -47.25 6.73 55.86
C VAL A 21 -46.90 7.28 54.46
N LEU A 22 -47.09 6.42 53.47
CA LEU A 22 -47.58 6.65 52.11
C LEU A 22 -47.59 8.10 51.58
N SER A 23 -46.78 8.39 50.57
CA SER A 23 -47.07 9.40 49.54
C SER A 23 -46.36 9.03 48.24
N LEU A 24 -47.15 8.56 47.27
CA LEU A 24 -46.80 8.58 45.86
C LEU A 24 -46.50 10.03 45.45
N LEU A 25 -45.38 10.29 44.77
CA LEU A 25 -45.34 11.04 43.49
C LEU A 25 -43.88 11.33 43.07
N ALA A 26 -43.67 11.29 41.76
CA ALA A 26 -42.56 11.84 40.98
C ALA A 26 -41.23 11.05 40.97
N LEU A 27 -41.17 10.04 40.10
CA LEU A 27 -39.94 9.63 39.41
C LEU A 27 -39.63 10.70 38.33
N PRO A 28 -38.55 11.50 38.42
CA PRO A 28 -38.05 12.22 37.26
C PRO A 28 -37.24 11.24 36.39
N LEU A 29 -37.53 11.27 35.10
CA LEU A 29 -36.95 10.43 34.06
C LEU A 29 -35.41 10.50 34.08
N LEU A 30 -34.76 9.39 34.43
CA LEU A 30 -33.41 9.10 33.96
C LEU A 30 -33.53 8.47 32.57
N ALA A 31 -33.73 9.30 31.55
CA ALA A 31 -33.52 8.92 30.16
C ALA A 31 -32.24 9.61 29.67
N ALA A 32 -31.10 9.16 30.18
CA ALA A 32 -29.84 9.32 29.44
C ALA A 32 -30.00 8.48 28.18
N GLY A 33 -30.48 9.10 27.10
CA GLY A 33 -30.47 8.50 25.78
C GLY A 33 -29.02 8.20 25.43
N CYS A 34 -28.66 6.92 25.36
CA CYS A 34 -27.54 6.52 24.54
C CYS A 34 -27.93 6.90 23.11
N GLN A 35 -27.43 8.05 22.63
CA GLN A 35 -27.37 8.31 21.21
C GLN A 35 -26.53 7.17 20.63
N ASN A 36 -27.21 6.20 20.03
CA ASN A 36 -26.58 5.30 19.08
C ASN A 36 -26.20 6.18 17.88
N GLU A 37 -25.05 6.80 17.97
CA GLU A 37 -24.25 7.15 16.80
C GLU A 37 -23.95 5.80 16.15
N SER A 38 -24.80 5.43 15.19
CA SER A 38 -24.55 4.30 14.32
C SER A 38 -23.36 4.69 13.45
N ASP A 39 -22.16 4.58 14.02
CA ASP A 39 -20.92 4.48 13.28
C ASP A 39 -21.10 3.29 12.36
N SER A 40 -21.53 3.56 11.12
CA SER A 40 -21.49 2.58 10.06
C SER A 40 -20.01 2.27 9.84
N ILE A 41 -19.53 1.18 10.42
CA ILE A 41 -18.20 0.65 10.16
C ILE A 41 -18.16 0.26 8.69
N SER A 42 -17.73 1.19 7.83
CA SER A 42 -17.51 0.94 6.41
C SER A 42 -16.16 0.25 6.28
N PHE A 43 -16.16 -1.00 5.80
CA PHE A 43 -14.94 -1.73 5.53
C PHE A 43 -14.31 -1.21 4.23
N ALA A 44 -12.99 -1.06 4.22
CA ALA A 44 -12.27 -0.76 2.99
C ALA A 44 -12.55 -1.86 1.95
N PRO A 45 -12.78 -1.50 0.67
CA PRO A 45 -12.96 -2.49 -0.38
C PRO A 45 -11.69 -3.31 -0.56
N ALA A 46 -11.84 -4.54 -1.05
CA ALA A 46 -10.69 -5.37 -1.37
C ALA A 46 -9.91 -4.79 -2.56
N CYS A 47 -8.59 -4.99 -2.54
CA CYS A 47 -7.74 -4.58 -3.63
C CYS A 47 -7.66 -5.63 -4.75
N PRO A 48 -7.48 -5.19 -6.00
CA PRO A 48 -7.05 -6.06 -7.08
C PRO A 48 -5.74 -6.75 -6.77
N VAL A 49 -5.50 -7.90 -7.41
CA VAL A 49 -4.20 -8.56 -7.35
C VAL A 49 -3.19 -7.74 -8.15
N VAL A 50 -2.00 -7.53 -7.59
CA VAL A 50 -0.88 -6.89 -8.30
C VAL A 50 0.16 -7.94 -8.63
N GLU A 51 0.59 -7.98 -9.88
CA GLU A 51 1.58 -8.93 -10.40
C GLU A 51 2.74 -8.19 -11.05
N ILE A 52 3.95 -8.74 -10.88
CA ILE A 52 5.15 -8.29 -11.57
C ILE A 52 5.57 -9.43 -12.51
N PRO A 53 5.35 -9.31 -13.83
CA PRO A 53 5.81 -10.32 -14.77
C PRO A 53 7.32 -10.51 -14.64
N GLY A 54 7.77 -11.76 -14.43
CA GLY A 54 9.18 -12.04 -14.12
C GLY A 54 10.15 -11.51 -15.18
N GLU A 55 9.78 -11.61 -16.46
CA GLU A 55 10.56 -11.09 -17.58
C GLU A 55 10.66 -9.55 -17.64
N ALA A 56 9.78 -8.84 -16.92
CA ALA A 56 9.75 -7.39 -16.81
C ALA A 56 10.11 -6.88 -15.39
N ALA A 57 10.53 -7.77 -14.49
CA ALA A 57 10.83 -7.43 -13.09
C ALA A 57 12.19 -6.76 -12.91
N ASP A 58 13.15 -7.05 -13.80
CA ASP A 58 14.49 -6.49 -13.81
C ASP A 58 14.72 -5.63 -15.07
N TYR A 59 15.52 -4.58 -14.93
CA TYR A 59 15.98 -3.71 -16.01
C TYR A 59 17.49 -3.75 -16.03
N TYR A 60 18.07 -4.02 -17.20
CA TYR A 60 19.51 -3.95 -17.44
C TYR A 60 19.79 -3.01 -18.60
N GLN A 61 20.76 -2.13 -18.41
CA GLN A 61 21.28 -1.30 -19.48
C GLN A 61 22.79 -1.45 -19.54
N TYR A 62 23.29 -1.83 -20.70
CA TYR A 62 24.71 -1.96 -21.00
C TYR A 62 25.15 -0.89 -22.01
N THR A 63 26.44 -0.56 -22.03
CA THR A 63 27.06 0.16 -23.14
C THR A 63 27.37 -0.82 -24.26
N GLY A 64 26.78 -0.62 -25.44
CA GLY A 64 27.01 -1.52 -26.58
C GLY A 64 26.22 -2.84 -26.47
N SER A 65 26.65 -3.85 -27.22
CA SER A 65 25.99 -5.16 -27.31
C SER A 65 26.57 -6.24 -26.40
N GLU A 66 27.67 -5.95 -25.71
CA GLU A 66 28.30 -6.90 -24.79
C GLU A 66 27.61 -6.87 -23.42
N HIS A 67 27.22 -8.03 -22.92
CA HIS A 67 26.55 -8.20 -21.62
C HIS A 67 27.55 -8.56 -20.50
N ASP A 68 28.70 -7.89 -20.48
CA ASP A 68 29.68 -8.01 -19.40
C ASP A 68 29.46 -6.95 -18.31
N LEU A 69 29.85 -7.26 -17.08
CA LEU A 69 29.71 -6.36 -15.94
C LEU A 69 30.47 -5.05 -16.14
N SER A 70 31.62 -5.06 -16.85
CA SER A 70 32.37 -3.83 -17.14
C SER A 70 31.60 -2.86 -18.04
N HIS A 71 30.64 -3.36 -18.82
CA HIS A 71 29.76 -2.59 -19.70
C HIS A 71 28.42 -2.24 -19.06
N LEU A 72 28.13 -2.71 -17.84
CA LEU A 72 26.87 -2.40 -17.16
C LEU A 72 26.80 -0.91 -16.81
N VAL A 73 25.76 -0.23 -17.28
CA VAL A 73 25.42 1.17 -16.95
C VAL A 73 24.54 1.20 -15.71
N VAL A 74 23.47 0.42 -15.71
CA VAL A 74 22.55 0.33 -14.58
C VAL A 74 21.87 -1.03 -14.55
N ARG A 75 21.59 -1.50 -13.34
CA ARG A 75 20.61 -2.54 -13.07
C ARG A 75 19.51 -1.98 -12.17
N ALA A 76 18.25 -2.30 -12.44
CA ALA A 76 17.17 -2.04 -11.50
C ALA A 76 16.27 -3.27 -11.33
N ALA A 77 15.67 -3.41 -10.16
CA ALA A 77 14.70 -4.45 -9.85
C ALA A 77 13.49 -3.83 -9.16
N LEU A 78 12.29 -4.25 -9.55
CA LEU A 78 11.07 -4.01 -8.79
C LEU A 78 11.08 -4.95 -7.58
N ARG A 79 10.89 -4.40 -6.37
CA ARG A 79 11.09 -5.16 -5.11
C ARG A 79 9.83 -5.34 -4.31
N GLU A 80 8.99 -4.32 -4.31
CA GLU A 80 7.79 -4.27 -3.49
C GLU A 80 6.72 -3.43 -4.18
N VAL A 81 5.46 -3.75 -3.88
CA VAL A 81 4.33 -2.88 -4.16
C VAL A 81 3.56 -2.76 -2.86
N VAL A 82 3.40 -1.52 -2.41
CA VAL A 82 2.57 -1.18 -1.26
C VAL A 82 1.39 -0.37 -1.77
N GLY A 83 0.20 -0.70 -1.29
CA GLY A 83 -1.02 -0.05 -1.75
C GLY A 83 -2.17 -0.16 -0.78
N SER A 84 -3.24 0.56 -1.11
CA SER A 84 -4.49 0.59 -0.36
C SER A 84 -5.65 0.81 -1.32
N CYS A 85 -6.85 0.42 -0.89
CA CYS A 85 -8.07 0.62 -1.66
C CYS A 85 -9.11 1.33 -0.83
N GLU A 86 -9.82 2.24 -1.47
CA GLU A 86 -10.87 3.04 -0.88
C GLU A 86 -12.04 3.16 -1.86
N ASP A 87 -13.23 3.42 -1.31
CA ASP A 87 -14.41 3.68 -2.12
C ASP A 87 -14.22 4.97 -2.92
N GLY A 88 -14.47 4.87 -4.23
CA GLY A 88 -14.48 6.01 -5.13
C GLY A 88 -15.89 6.48 -5.46
N ALA A 89 -15.99 7.63 -6.11
CA ALA A 89 -17.27 8.13 -6.62
C ALA A 89 -17.82 7.22 -7.73
N HIS A 90 -19.14 7.28 -7.96
CA HIS A 90 -19.80 6.65 -9.11
C HIS A 90 -19.53 5.14 -9.30
N ARG A 91 -19.58 4.36 -8.20
CA ARG A 91 -19.31 2.91 -8.21
C ARG A 91 -17.92 2.61 -8.76
N THR A 92 -16.92 3.21 -8.12
CA THR A 92 -15.52 2.90 -8.41
C THR A 92 -14.80 2.51 -7.12
N VAL A 93 -13.69 1.80 -7.28
CA VAL A 93 -12.68 1.64 -6.22
C VAL A 93 -11.45 2.40 -6.67
N VAL A 94 -10.89 3.21 -5.78
CA VAL A 94 -9.60 3.87 -6.02
C VAL A 94 -8.52 3.01 -5.39
N THR A 95 -7.64 2.45 -6.22
CA THR A 95 -6.46 1.70 -5.81
C THR A 95 -5.26 2.63 -5.83
N ASN A 96 -4.71 2.92 -4.66
CA ASN A 96 -3.50 3.71 -4.50
C ASN A 96 -2.31 2.75 -4.37
N MET A 97 -1.21 3.04 -5.08
CA MET A 97 0.00 2.21 -4.99
C MET A 97 1.28 3.01 -5.11
N GLN A 98 2.32 2.51 -4.45
CA GLN A 98 3.70 2.91 -4.65
C GLN A 98 4.53 1.66 -4.96
N ILE A 99 5.46 1.81 -5.89
CA ILE A 99 6.30 0.72 -6.37
C ILE A 99 7.70 0.97 -5.83
N GLY A 100 8.26 0.01 -5.11
CA GLY A 100 9.64 0.04 -4.63
C GLY A 100 10.60 -0.47 -5.69
N LEU A 101 11.66 0.30 -5.93
CA LEU A 101 12.74 0.00 -6.84
C LEU A 101 14.06 -0.11 -6.06
N HIS A 102 14.86 -1.10 -6.42
CA HIS A 102 16.26 -1.16 -6.04
C HIS A 102 17.12 -0.98 -7.29
N VAL A 103 17.93 0.07 -7.31
CA VAL A 103 18.70 0.49 -8.48
C VAL A 103 20.18 0.45 -8.14
N VAL A 104 20.98 -0.19 -8.97
CA VAL A 104 22.44 -0.33 -8.84
C VAL A 104 23.10 0.36 -10.03
N ARG A 105 23.99 1.30 -9.74
CA ARG A 105 24.82 1.98 -10.72
C ARG A 105 25.96 1.04 -11.13
N GLY A 106 26.09 0.80 -12.43
CA GLY A 106 27.16 -0.02 -12.98
C GLY A 106 28.45 0.76 -13.25
N PRO A 107 29.59 0.07 -13.40
CA PRO A 107 30.91 0.69 -13.60
C PRO A 107 31.01 1.48 -14.92
N ALA A 108 30.19 1.17 -15.92
CA ALA A 108 30.17 1.91 -17.19
C ALA A 108 29.37 3.23 -17.12
N SER A 109 28.72 3.52 -15.98
CA SER A 109 27.88 4.70 -15.82
C SER A 109 28.69 6.00 -15.73
N LYS A 110 28.56 6.85 -16.75
CA LYS A 110 29.28 8.13 -16.85
C LYS A 110 28.61 9.31 -16.13
N VAL A 111 27.38 9.14 -15.68
CA VAL A 111 26.60 10.16 -14.98
C VAL A 111 26.12 9.63 -13.63
N ASN A 112 25.72 10.52 -12.74
CA ASN A 112 25.18 10.18 -11.42
C ASN A 112 23.65 10.07 -11.41
N PHE A 113 22.99 9.93 -12.57
CA PHE A 113 21.55 9.73 -12.62
C PHE A 113 21.15 8.75 -13.72
N VAL A 114 19.92 8.23 -13.65
CA VAL A 114 19.34 7.36 -14.67
C VAL A 114 17.83 7.55 -14.75
N ASN A 115 17.28 7.40 -15.96
CA ASN A 115 15.85 7.44 -16.24
C ASN A 115 15.41 6.04 -16.65
N ILE A 116 14.60 5.40 -15.81
CA ILE A 116 14.20 4.01 -16.02
C ILE A 116 12.71 3.99 -16.38
N PRO A 117 12.34 3.59 -17.61
CA PRO A 117 10.95 3.52 -18.01
C PRO A 117 10.27 2.29 -17.42
N TYR A 118 9.07 2.47 -16.87
CA TYR A 118 8.23 1.40 -16.33
C TYR A 118 6.79 1.61 -16.75
N PHE A 119 5.95 0.59 -16.59
CA PHE A 119 4.54 0.65 -16.91
C PHE A 119 3.67 0.12 -15.77
N VAL A 120 2.42 0.57 -15.78
CA VAL A 120 1.33 0.00 -15.00
C VAL A 120 0.19 -0.33 -15.97
N ALA A 121 -0.26 -1.58 -15.97
CA ALA A 121 -1.33 -2.07 -16.83
C ALA A 121 -2.47 -2.62 -15.98
N VAL A 122 -3.70 -2.24 -16.33
CA VAL A 122 -4.93 -2.79 -15.74
C VAL A 122 -5.44 -3.87 -16.68
N VAL A 123 -5.56 -5.08 -16.15
CA VAL A 123 -6.03 -6.27 -16.84
C VAL A 123 -7.38 -6.69 -16.27
N TYR A 124 -8.31 -7.04 -17.14
CA TYR A 124 -9.61 -7.57 -16.77
C TYR A 124 -10.01 -8.67 -17.76
N ASN A 125 -10.32 -9.86 -17.25
CA ASN A 125 -10.60 -11.07 -18.04
C ASN A 125 -9.50 -11.41 -19.05
N GLY A 126 -8.23 -11.27 -18.65
CA GLY A 126 -7.07 -11.59 -19.49
C GLY A 126 -6.76 -10.56 -20.57
N GLU A 127 -7.49 -9.45 -20.64
CA GLU A 127 -7.23 -8.36 -21.59
C GLU A 127 -6.73 -7.11 -20.88
N ILE A 128 -5.68 -6.49 -21.43
CA ILE A 128 -5.20 -5.18 -21.00
C ILE A 128 -6.26 -4.13 -21.37
N LYS A 129 -6.91 -3.55 -20.36
CA LYS A 129 -7.90 -2.48 -20.54
C LYS A 129 -7.26 -1.09 -20.58
N SER A 130 -6.13 -0.93 -19.90
CA SER A 130 -5.36 0.30 -19.86
C SER A 130 -3.90 -0.02 -19.59
N LYS A 131 -2.99 0.75 -20.19
CA LYS A 131 -1.56 0.71 -19.88
C LYS A 131 -1.02 2.13 -19.92
N LYS A 132 -0.27 2.51 -18.88
CA LYS A 132 0.43 3.80 -18.83
C LYS A 132 1.91 3.58 -18.56
N GLN A 133 2.75 4.31 -19.29
CA GLN A 133 4.18 4.34 -19.09
C GLN A 133 4.59 5.56 -18.24
N PHE A 134 5.63 5.37 -17.45
CA PHE A 134 6.19 6.33 -16.54
C PHE A 134 7.72 6.27 -16.61
N ILE A 135 8.38 7.31 -16.10
CA ILE A 135 9.84 7.36 -15.98
C ILE A 135 10.18 7.51 -14.49
N ALA A 136 10.96 6.57 -13.96
CA ALA A 136 11.60 6.70 -12.66
C ALA A 136 12.94 7.43 -12.84
N HIS A 137 13.02 8.66 -12.33
CA HIS A 137 14.26 9.41 -12.29
C HIS A 137 15.00 9.11 -10.99
N ILE A 138 16.22 8.61 -11.10
CA ILE A 138 17.04 8.18 -9.97
C ILE A 138 18.35 8.95 -10.03
N GLU A 139 18.61 9.75 -9.00
CA GLU A 139 19.90 10.40 -8.78
C GLU A 139 20.67 9.64 -7.70
N PHE A 140 21.95 9.37 -7.94
CA PHE A 140 22.88 8.77 -7.00
C PHE A 140 23.65 9.90 -6.32
N ASP A 141 23.49 9.99 -5.01
CA ASP A 141 24.09 11.02 -4.17
C ASP A 141 25.54 10.64 -3.83
N ASN A 142 26.47 11.60 -3.77
CA ASN A 142 27.79 11.47 -3.13
C ASN A 142 28.59 10.16 -3.36
N GLY A 143 28.54 9.56 -4.56
CA GLY A 143 29.28 8.33 -4.86
C GLY A 143 28.54 7.03 -4.55
N ASP A 144 27.25 7.10 -4.19
CA ASP A 144 26.40 5.94 -4.00
C ASP A 144 26.39 5.03 -5.24
N LEU A 145 26.60 3.74 -5.01
CA LEU A 145 26.55 2.70 -6.04
C LEU A 145 25.18 2.05 -6.16
N GLN A 146 24.29 2.29 -5.19
CA GLN A 146 22.94 1.75 -5.19
C GLN A 146 21.97 2.65 -4.46
N LYS A 147 20.68 2.56 -4.81
CA LYS A 147 19.59 3.32 -4.19
C LYS A 147 18.34 2.47 -4.13
N ALA A 148 17.76 2.35 -2.94
CA ALA A 148 16.40 1.85 -2.74
C ALA A 148 15.46 3.05 -2.65
N THR A 149 14.38 3.06 -3.42
CA THR A 149 13.42 4.16 -3.43
C THR A 149 12.03 3.67 -3.81
N SER A 150 11.01 4.49 -3.61
CA SER A 150 9.64 4.23 -4.04
C SER A 150 9.14 5.30 -4.99
N THR A 151 8.22 4.93 -5.89
CA THR A 151 7.51 5.90 -6.73
C THR A 151 6.63 6.81 -5.87
N ARG A 152 6.21 7.95 -6.46
CA ARG A 152 5.03 8.66 -5.95
C ARG A 152 3.80 7.77 -6.01
N ASN A 153 2.78 8.11 -5.23
CA ASN A 153 1.50 7.42 -5.27
C ASN A 153 0.90 7.45 -6.69
N ILE A 154 0.42 6.29 -7.15
CA ILE A 154 -0.22 6.08 -8.44
C ILE A 154 -1.67 5.67 -8.16
N PRO A 155 -2.63 6.60 -8.27
CA PRO A 155 -4.04 6.27 -8.13
C PRO A 155 -4.57 5.63 -9.42
N ILE A 156 -5.28 4.51 -9.28
CA ILE A 156 -6.01 3.85 -10.35
C ILE A 156 -7.48 3.76 -9.97
N THR A 157 -8.35 4.35 -10.79
CA THR A 157 -9.80 4.25 -10.61
C THR A 157 -10.33 3.05 -11.38
N LEU A 158 -10.91 2.09 -10.67
CA LEU A 158 -11.48 0.88 -11.24
C LEU A 158 -13.00 0.93 -11.16
N PRO A 159 -13.71 0.82 -12.29
CA PRO A 159 -15.16 0.76 -12.26
C PRO A 159 -15.64 -0.56 -11.67
N ILE A 160 -16.62 -0.49 -10.77
CA ILE A 160 -17.24 -1.67 -10.15
C ILE A 160 -18.76 -1.65 -10.36
N SER A 161 -19.38 -2.81 -10.27
CA SER A 161 -20.82 -2.98 -10.36
C SER A 161 -21.26 -4.21 -9.57
N ARG A 162 -22.55 -4.56 -9.63
CA ARG A 162 -23.05 -5.81 -9.03
C ARG A 162 -22.46 -7.09 -9.64
N ARG A 163 -21.77 -6.99 -10.79
CA ARG A 163 -21.16 -8.12 -11.51
C ARG A 163 -19.65 -7.96 -11.72
N ILE A 164 -19.10 -6.80 -11.35
CA ILE A 164 -17.70 -6.45 -11.56
C ILE A 164 -17.18 -5.96 -10.22
N HIS A 165 -16.32 -6.75 -9.61
CA HIS A 165 -15.71 -6.46 -8.33
C HIS A 165 -14.23 -6.13 -8.52
N SER A 166 -13.63 -5.40 -7.59
CA SER A 166 -12.24 -4.93 -7.71
C SER A 166 -11.24 -6.09 -7.77
N GLU A 167 -11.54 -7.21 -7.12
CA GLU A 167 -10.71 -8.42 -7.07
C GLU A 167 -10.65 -9.17 -8.40
N GLN A 168 -11.54 -8.85 -9.36
CA GLN A 168 -11.50 -9.42 -10.72
C GLN A 168 -10.52 -8.67 -11.64
N TYR A 169 -10.05 -7.50 -11.23
CA TYR A 169 -8.97 -6.81 -11.90
C TYR A 169 -7.64 -7.41 -11.47
N HIS A 170 -6.70 -7.43 -12.41
CA HIS A 170 -5.29 -7.62 -12.13
C HIS A 170 -4.55 -6.34 -12.53
N ILE A 171 -3.53 -5.99 -11.78
CA ILE A 171 -2.66 -4.86 -12.10
C ILE A 171 -1.27 -5.44 -12.35
N GLU A 172 -0.79 -5.31 -13.58
CA GLU A 172 0.55 -5.72 -13.94
C GLU A 172 1.51 -4.54 -13.94
N ILE A 173 2.65 -4.69 -13.29
CA ILE A 173 3.68 -3.67 -13.16
C ILE A 173 5.00 -4.25 -13.66
N GLY A 174 5.69 -3.53 -14.53
CA GLY A 174 6.97 -3.98 -15.06
C GLY A 174 7.79 -2.84 -15.64
N PHE A 175 9.07 -3.09 -15.86
CA PHE A 175 9.89 -2.18 -16.65
C PHE A 175 9.43 -2.20 -18.11
N GLN A 176 9.45 -1.03 -18.74
CA GLN A 176 9.15 -0.91 -20.17
C GLN A 176 10.44 -1.21 -20.93
N LEU A 177 10.68 -2.49 -21.17
CA LEU A 177 11.88 -3.00 -21.81
C LEU A 177 11.83 -2.78 -23.32
N THR A 178 13.02 -2.60 -23.91
CA THR A 178 13.24 -2.84 -25.34
C THR A 178 13.23 -4.34 -25.63
N GLN A 179 13.09 -4.72 -26.90
CA GLN A 179 13.11 -6.13 -27.28
C GLN A 179 14.40 -6.83 -26.85
N ALA A 180 15.57 -6.20 -27.08
CA ALA A 180 16.86 -6.76 -26.67
C ALA A 180 16.97 -6.96 -25.15
N GLN A 181 16.42 -6.04 -24.35
CA GLN A 181 16.39 -6.19 -22.89
C GLN A 181 15.46 -7.32 -22.44
N LEU A 182 14.30 -7.44 -23.08
CA LEU A 182 13.36 -8.53 -22.80
C LEU A 182 13.98 -9.89 -23.15
N ASP A 183 14.64 -10.00 -24.30
CA ASP A 183 15.32 -11.22 -24.72
C ASP A 183 16.47 -11.58 -23.77
N PHE A 184 17.26 -10.58 -23.34
CA PHE A 184 18.27 -10.76 -22.30
C PHE A 184 17.66 -11.31 -21.02
N ASN A 185 16.57 -10.70 -20.54
CA ASN A 185 15.89 -11.12 -19.32
C ASN A 185 15.38 -12.57 -19.43
N ARG A 186 14.73 -12.94 -20.54
CA ARG A 186 14.25 -14.31 -20.78
C ARG A 186 15.37 -15.34 -20.80
N ALA A 187 16.55 -14.98 -21.29
CA ALA A 187 17.70 -15.88 -21.36
C ALA A 187 18.49 -15.99 -20.04
N HIS A 188 18.45 -14.97 -19.17
CA HIS A 188 19.36 -14.87 -18.02
C HIS A 188 18.68 -14.77 -16.66
N LEU A 189 17.37 -14.49 -16.59
CA LEU A 189 16.63 -14.54 -15.34
C LEU A 189 16.24 -15.99 -15.04
N VAL A 190 16.61 -16.47 -13.86
CA VAL A 190 16.01 -17.70 -13.31
C VAL A 190 14.58 -17.35 -12.95
N MET A 191 13.64 -17.59 -13.86
CA MET A 191 12.23 -17.40 -13.56
C MET A 191 11.82 -18.45 -12.52
N PRO A 192 11.41 -18.08 -11.30
CA PRO A 192 10.86 -19.04 -10.36
C PRO A 192 9.58 -19.62 -10.98
N SER A 193 9.58 -20.94 -11.22
CA SER A 193 8.37 -21.64 -11.63
C SER A 193 7.45 -21.79 -10.42
N PHE A 194 6.42 -20.97 -10.33
CA PHE A 194 5.36 -21.20 -9.35
C PHE A 194 4.36 -22.19 -9.95
N HIS A 195 4.47 -23.45 -9.53
CA HIS A 195 3.38 -24.40 -9.76
C HIS A 195 2.19 -23.97 -8.89
N LYS A 196 1.02 -23.81 -9.54
CA LYS A 196 -0.24 -23.56 -8.87
C LYS A 196 -0.57 -24.81 -8.03
N LEU A 197 -0.61 -24.66 -6.70
CA LEU A 197 -1.10 -25.70 -5.78
C LEU A 197 -2.60 -25.89 -5.93
#